data_AF-A0A4R0QK22-F1
#
_entry.id   AF-A0A4R0QK22-F1
#
_cell.length_a   1.000
_cell.length_b   1.000
_cell.length_c   1.000
_cell.angle_alpha   90.00
_cell.angle_beta   90.00
_cell.angle_gamma   90.00
#
_symmetry.space_group_name_H-M   'P 1'
#
loop_
_entity.id
_entity.type
_entity.pdbx_description
1 polymer ?
#
loop_
_entity_poly.entity_id
_entity_poly.type
_entity_poly.pdbx_seq_one_letter_code
_entity_poly.pdbx_strand_id
1 'polypeptide(L)'
;MIWPLFSKPEIRKEFIDRFSYKFEVEELGYLQNLWTSHQAKQASIRDSMLWFNFTLSAFGNSGSEYLLGMYGGEQIHMGVEIDTPIGRKLADIGEPLLVKCALNPQKVRTFTEYPWGKILVSSFHLSLEPEAYRIDQDGNVTESVSPEDLIVESVH
;
A
#
# COMPACT_ATOMS: atom_id res chain seq x y z
N MET A 1 -3.18 4.57 4.69
CA MET A 1 -2.34 3.45 4.23
C MET A 1 -1.20 4.05 3.44
N ILE A 2 0.04 3.94 3.93
CA ILE A 2 1.22 4.38 3.19
C ILE A 2 1.77 3.18 2.43
N TRP A 3 1.99 3.38 1.15
CA TRP A 3 2.65 2.43 0.28
C TRP A 3 4.17 2.53 0.39
N PRO A 4 4.92 1.46 0.75
CA PRO A 4 6.37 1.49 0.73
C PRO A 4 6.94 1.49 -0.71
N LEU A 5 8.12 2.11 -0.85
CA LEU A 5 8.84 2.40 -2.09
C LEU A 5 9.28 1.14 -2.86
N PHE A 6 9.06 1.12 -4.19
CA PHE A 6 9.38 0.01 -5.10
C PHE A 6 10.85 -0.33 -5.33
N SER A 7 11.73 0.64 -5.09
CA SER A 7 13.15 0.55 -5.39
C SER A 7 14.05 0.34 -4.18
N LYS A 8 13.48 0.04 -3.00
CA LYS A 8 14.27 -0.23 -1.78
C LYS A 8 14.60 -1.72 -1.67
N PRO A 9 15.78 -2.18 -2.16
CA PRO A 9 16.17 -3.59 -2.05
C PRO A 9 16.28 -4.04 -0.59
N GLU A 10 16.33 -3.12 0.37
CA GLU A 10 16.43 -3.41 1.78
C GLU A 10 15.26 -4.28 2.28
N ILE A 11 14.02 -4.02 1.82
CA ILE A 11 12.85 -4.81 2.23
C ILE A 11 12.94 -6.25 1.68
N ARG A 12 13.36 -6.39 0.42
CA ARG A 12 13.53 -7.71 -0.23
C ARG A 12 14.70 -8.46 0.39
N LYS A 13 15.80 -7.78 0.66
CA LYS A 13 16.97 -8.33 1.34
C LYS A 13 16.61 -8.79 2.75
N GLU A 14 15.92 -7.94 3.52
CA GLU A 14 15.44 -8.28 4.84
C GLU A 14 14.50 -9.49 4.80
N PHE A 15 13.59 -9.56 3.83
CA PHE A 15 12.74 -10.73 3.64
C PHE A 15 13.56 -12.01 3.43
N ILE A 16 14.56 -11.98 2.53
CA ILE A 16 15.43 -13.12 2.28
C ILE A 16 16.21 -13.50 3.54
N ASP A 17 16.82 -12.52 4.21
CA ASP A 17 17.66 -12.75 5.39
C ASP A 17 16.84 -13.31 6.57
N ARG A 18 15.58 -12.88 6.73
CA ARG A 18 14.73 -13.24 7.88
C ARG A 18 13.77 -14.39 7.64
N PHE A 19 13.34 -14.64 6.41
CA PHE A 19 12.20 -15.53 6.14
C PHE A 19 12.42 -16.54 5.03
N SER A 20 13.54 -16.48 4.27
CA SER A 20 13.78 -17.40 3.16
C SER A 20 13.68 -18.89 3.56
N TYR A 21 14.05 -19.23 4.80
CA TYR A 21 13.96 -20.61 5.32
C TYR A 21 12.54 -21.19 5.38
N LYS A 22 11.49 -20.35 5.28
CA LYS A 22 10.08 -20.78 5.23
C LYS A 22 9.61 -21.14 3.82
N PHE A 23 10.42 -20.87 2.79
CA PHE A 23 10.06 -21.01 1.39
C PHE A 23 10.95 -22.03 0.68
N GLU A 24 10.36 -22.76 -0.25
CA GLU A 24 11.10 -23.65 -1.15
C GLU A 24 11.89 -22.82 -2.17
N VAL A 25 12.92 -23.43 -2.76
CA VAL A 25 13.79 -22.77 -3.74
C VAL A 25 12.98 -22.27 -4.94
N GLU A 26 12.00 -23.05 -5.40
CA GLU A 26 11.13 -22.72 -6.52
C GLU A 26 10.19 -21.54 -6.18
N GLU A 27 9.70 -21.47 -4.95
CA GLU A 27 8.85 -20.37 -4.47
C GLU A 27 9.64 -19.06 -4.39
N LEU A 28 10.87 -19.11 -3.88
CA LEU A 28 11.78 -17.97 -3.86
C LEU A 28 12.13 -17.51 -5.28
N GLY A 29 12.38 -18.44 -6.20
CA GLY A 29 12.61 -18.14 -7.62
C GLY A 29 11.40 -17.47 -8.28
N TYR A 30 10.19 -17.94 -7.98
CA TYR A 30 8.95 -17.31 -8.44
C TYR A 30 8.82 -15.87 -7.93
N LEU A 31 9.02 -15.64 -6.63
CA LEU A 31 8.96 -14.31 -6.03
C LEU A 31 9.98 -13.35 -6.64
N GLN A 32 11.24 -13.79 -6.81
CA GLN A 32 12.29 -12.96 -7.43
C GLN A 32 11.97 -12.57 -8.87
N ASN A 33 11.42 -13.51 -9.65
CA ASN A 33 10.95 -13.23 -11.01
C ASN A 33 9.79 -12.23 -11.02
N LEU A 34 8.85 -12.38 -10.09
CA LEU A 34 7.71 -11.48 -9.94
C LEU A 34 8.17 -10.07 -9.59
N TRP A 35 9.07 -9.91 -8.61
CA TRP A 35 9.64 -8.62 -8.23
C TRP A 35 10.36 -7.93 -9.39
N THR A 36 11.16 -8.69 -10.14
CA THR A 36 11.90 -8.17 -11.30
C THR A 36 10.92 -7.71 -12.40
N SER A 37 9.89 -8.50 -12.68
CA SER A 37 8.87 -8.17 -13.68
C SER A 37 8.07 -6.93 -13.29
N HIS A 38 7.63 -6.85 -12.03
CA HIS A 38 6.87 -5.70 -11.52
C HIS A 38 7.71 -4.43 -11.50
N GLN A 39 8.96 -4.49 -11.04
CA GLN A 39 9.88 -3.36 -11.05
C GLN A 39 10.06 -2.82 -12.48
N ALA A 40 10.29 -3.70 -13.47
CA ALA A 40 10.43 -3.26 -14.86
C ALA A 40 9.18 -2.54 -15.42
N LYS A 41 7.98 -2.89 -14.95
CA LYS A 41 6.72 -2.33 -15.44
C LYS A 41 6.27 -1.06 -14.69
N GLN A 42 6.57 -0.97 -13.40
CA GLN A 42 5.97 0.01 -12.49
C GLN A 42 6.97 1.03 -11.94
N ALA A 43 8.29 0.80 -12.10
CA ALA A 43 9.33 1.66 -11.53
C ALA A 43 9.13 3.14 -11.88
N SER A 44 8.80 3.46 -13.14
CA SER A 44 8.65 4.84 -13.60
C SER A 44 7.55 5.64 -12.90
N ILE A 45 6.58 4.98 -12.27
CA ILE A 45 5.42 5.62 -11.61
C ILE A 45 5.32 5.33 -10.11
N ARG A 46 6.09 4.35 -9.60
CA ARG A 46 6.05 3.95 -8.18
C ARG A 46 7.37 4.14 -7.45
N ASP A 47 8.51 4.21 -8.15
CA ASP A 47 9.80 4.38 -7.48
C ASP A 47 9.89 5.74 -6.80
N SER A 48 10.39 5.75 -5.57
CA SER A 48 10.54 6.96 -4.74
C SER A 48 9.23 7.72 -4.47
N MET A 49 8.07 7.11 -4.72
CA MET A 49 6.75 7.69 -4.45
C MET A 49 6.00 6.94 -3.36
N LEU A 50 5.46 7.68 -2.39
CA LEU A 50 4.49 7.17 -1.43
C LEU A 50 3.07 7.48 -1.95
N TRP A 51 2.26 6.43 -2.10
CA TRP A 51 0.85 6.55 -2.44
C TRP A 51 0.01 6.34 -1.19
N PHE A 52 -1.02 7.17 -1.02
CA PHE A 52 -1.93 7.08 0.12
C PHE A 52 -3.33 7.56 -0.26
N ASN A 53 -4.32 6.95 0.39
CA ASN A 53 -5.71 7.40 0.33
C ASN A 53 -5.95 8.46 1.41
N PHE A 54 -6.78 9.47 1.10
CA PHE A 54 -7.16 10.52 2.05
C PHE A 54 -8.21 10.09 3.07
N THR A 55 -8.87 8.97 2.85
CA THR A 55 -9.95 8.46 3.70
C THR A 55 -9.67 7.01 4.09
N LEU A 56 -10.24 6.59 5.23
CA LEU A 56 -10.22 5.19 5.66
C LEU A 56 -11.27 4.35 4.92
N SER A 57 -12.11 4.95 4.08
CA SER A 57 -13.17 4.21 3.39
C SER A 57 -12.63 3.28 2.29
N ALA A 58 -11.37 3.46 1.88
CA ALA A 58 -10.64 2.51 1.04
C ALA A 58 -9.97 1.38 1.86
N PHE A 59 -10.17 1.36 3.18
CA PHE A 59 -9.66 0.34 4.09
C PHE A 59 -10.80 -0.62 4.46
N GLY A 60 -10.71 -1.89 4.06
CA GLY A 60 -11.58 -2.94 4.58
C GLY A 60 -12.91 -3.19 3.88
N ASN A 61 -13.27 -2.43 2.83
CA ASN A 61 -14.46 -2.71 1.99
C ASN A 61 -14.28 -2.37 0.49
N SER A 62 -13.05 -2.40 -0.04
CA SER A 62 -12.78 -1.93 -1.42
C SER A 62 -11.83 -2.83 -2.20
N GLY A 63 -11.70 -4.09 -1.82
CA GLY A 63 -10.74 -4.99 -2.43
C GLY A 63 -9.29 -4.69 -2.02
N SER A 64 -9.07 -3.87 -0.99
CA SER A 64 -7.74 -3.63 -0.42
C SER A 64 -7.41 -4.61 0.71
N GLU A 65 -8.35 -5.50 1.06
CA GLU A 65 -8.21 -6.45 2.16
C GLU A 65 -7.09 -7.45 1.88
N TYR A 66 -6.88 -7.83 0.61
CA TYR A 66 -5.79 -8.74 0.24
C TYR A 66 -4.41 -8.11 0.44
N LEU A 67 -4.31 -6.77 0.50
CA LEU A 67 -3.07 -6.06 0.78
C LEU A 67 -2.74 -6.02 2.28
N LEU A 68 -3.71 -6.38 3.12
CA LEU A 68 -3.58 -6.36 4.57
C LEU A 68 -3.17 -7.74 5.09
N GLY A 69 -2.28 -7.74 6.08
CA GLY A 69 -1.86 -8.95 6.77
C GLY A 69 -0.85 -9.81 6.01
N MET A 70 -0.52 -9.51 4.76
CA MET A 70 0.61 -10.14 4.07
C MET A 70 1.91 -9.36 4.32
N TYR A 71 3.00 -10.07 4.60
CA TYR A 71 4.29 -9.45 4.86
C TYR A 71 4.81 -8.63 3.67
N GLY A 72 5.44 -7.50 3.99
CA GLY A 72 6.23 -6.71 3.05
C GLY A 72 5.43 -5.86 2.07
N GLY A 73 4.10 -5.83 2.19
CA GLY A 73 3.25 -5.07 1.28
C GLY A 73 3.53 -5.40 -0.19
N GLU A 74 3.28 -4.44 -1.08
CA GLU A 74 3.50 -4.66 -2.51
C GLU A 74 4.96 -4.99 -2.88
N GLN A 75 5.94 -4.71 -2.01
CA GLN A 75 7.33 -5.04 -2.31
C GLN A 75 7.64 -6.53 -2.32
N ILE A 76 6.84 -7.31 -1.58
CA ILE A 76 7.01 -8.75 -1.45
C ILE A 76 5.84 -9.49 -2.04
N HIS A 77 4.60 -9.11 -1.71
CA HIS A 77 3.40 -9.88 -2.04
C HIS A 77 2.70 -9.44 -3.34
N MET A 78 3.08 -8.32 -3.98
CA MET A 78 2.33 -7.83 -5.16
C MET A 78 2.28 -8.90 -6.25
N GLY A 79 1.07 -9.24 -6.70
CA GLY A 79 0.84 -10.29 -7.71
C GLY A 79 0.74 -11.71 -7.13
N VAL A 80 0.81 -11.86 -5.81
CA VAL A 80 0.57 -13.12 -5.10
C VAL A 80 -0.83 -13.10 -4.50
N GLU A 81 -1.65 -14.09 -4.85
CA GLU A 81 -2.97 -14.29 -4.26
C GLU A 81 -2.87 -14.98 -2.89
N ILE A 82 -3.70 -14.56 -1.94
CA ILE A 82 -3.69 -15.06 -0.55
C ILE A 82 -3.92 -16.57 -0.47
N ASP A 83 -4.69 -17.15 -1.40
CA ASP A 83 -5.04 -18.58 -1.40
C ASP A 83 -3.95 -19.49 -1.98
N THR A 84 -2.85 -18.93 -2.47
CA THR A 84 -1.69 -19.70 -2.95
C THR A 84 -0.82 -20.17 -1.78
N PRO A 85 0.00 -21.23 -1.94
CA PRO A 85 0.96 -21.64 -0.92
C PRO A 85 1.89 -20.50 -0.46
N ILE A 86 2.38 -19.69 -1.41
CA ILE A 86 3.22 -18.52 -1.13
C ILE A 86 2.42 -17.45 -0.37
N GLY A 87 1.19 -17.14 -0.82
CA GLY A 87 0.31 -16.16 -0.17
C GLY A 87 0.03 -16.51 1.29
N ARG A 88 -0.29 -17.78 1.57
CA ARG A 88 -0.49 -18.26 2.96
C ARG A 88 0.76 -18.14 3.81
N LYS A 89 1.94 -18.45 3.26
CA LYS A 89 3.22 -18.27 3.97
C LYS A 89 3.49 -16.79 4.26
N LEU A 90 3.20 -15.90 3.32
CA LEU A 90 3.34 -14.45 3.51
C LEU A 90 2.34 -13.88 4.52
N ALA A 91 1.13 -14.45 4.59
CA ALA A 91 0.14 -14.10 5.61
C ALA A 91 0.55 -14.60 7.01
N ASP A 92 1.16 -15.78 7.12
CA ASP A 92 1.65 -16.34 8.39
C ASP A 92 2.74 -15.49 9.06
N ILE A 93 3.55 -14.77 8.26
CA ILE A 93 4.61 -13.89 8.76
C ILE A 93 4.24 -12.41 8.71
N GLY A 94 3.07 -12.07 8.16
CA GLY A 94 2.65 -10.69 7.98
C GLY A 94 1.88 -10.17 9.20
N GLU A 95 2.04 -8.88 9.46
CA GLU A 95 1.22 -8.18 10.44
C GLU A 95 0.49 -7.03 9.72
N PRO A 96 -0.83 -6.92 9.88
CA PRO A 96 -1.60 -5.81 9.32
C PRO A 96 -1.18 -4.49 9.97
N LEU A 97 -0.67 -3.58 9.15
CA LEU A 97 -0.21 -2.26 9.58
C LEU A 97 -0.94 -1.16 8.81
N LEU A 98 -1.46 -0.18 9.54
CA LEU A 98 -1.96 1.07 8.99
C LEU A 98 -0.96 2.17 9.28
N VAL A 99 -0.39 2.73 8.23
CA VAL A 99 0.39 3.96 8.35
C VAL A 99 -0.47 5.15 7.96
N LYS A 100 -0.53 6.12 8.85
CA LYS A 100 -1.15 7.44 8.68
C LYS A 100 -0.04 8.50 8.62
N CYS A 101 -0.27 9.56 7.87
CA CYS A 101 0.61 10.71 7.87
C CYS A 101 -0.16 12.02 7.99
N ALA A 102 0.42 12.99 8.69
CA ALA A 102 -0.02 14.37 8.62
C ALA A 102 0.63 15.04 7.40
N LEU A 103 -0.18 15.73 6.59
CA LEU A 103 0.28 16.42 5.39
C LEU A 103 -0.13 17.88 5.43
N ASN A 104 0.76 18.76 4.96
CA ASN A 104 0.38 20.14 4.68
C ASN A 104 -0.44 20.18 3.38
N PRO A 105 -1.73 20.55 3.40
CA PRO A 105 -2.60 20.52 2.23
C PRO A 105 -2.13 21.44 1.10
N GLN A 106 -1.36 22.50 1.40
CA GLN A 106 -0.78 23.39 0.37
C GLN A 106 0.34 22.72 -0.43
N LYS A 107 0.90 21.62 0.08
CA LYS A 107 2.00 20.87 -0.53
C LYS A 107 1.54 19.61 -1.27
N VAL A 108 0.24 19.29 -1.19
CA VAL A 108 -0.32 18.13 -1.88
C VAL A 108 -0.77 18.55 -3.27
N ARG A 109 -0.23 17.88 -4.29
CA ARG A 109 -0.70 18.02 -5.66
C ARG A 109 -1.82 17.04 -5.91
N THR A 110 -2.93 17.56 -6.43
CA THR A 110 -4.09 16.77 -6.87
C THR A 110 -4.45 17.19 -8.29
N PHE A 111 -5.23 16.38 -8.99
CA PHE A 111 -5.54 16.58 -10.40
C PHE A 111 -6.94 17.16 -10.64
N THR A 112 -7.59 17.71 -9.60
CA THR A 112 -8.97 18.22 -9.66
C THR A 112 -9.13 19.54 -8.93
N GLU A 113 -10.13 20.34 -9.33
CA GLU A 113 -10.54 21.56 -8.63
C GLU A 113 -11.25 21.21 -7.31
N TYR A 114 -10.89 21.87 -6.21
CA TYR A 114 -11.40 21.63 -4.85
C TYR A 114 -11.33 20.16 -4.37
N PRO A 115 -10.14 19.53 -4.36
CA PRO A 115 -9.98 18.11 -4.04
C PRO A 115 -10.54 17.77 -2.65
N TRP A 116 -10.22 18.59 -1.65
CA TRP A 116 -10.61 18.36 -0.26
C TRP A 116 -12.13 18.41 -0.07
N GLY A 117 -12.78 19.41 -0.65
CA GLY A 117 -14.23 19.56 -0.57
C GLY A 117 -14.95 18.39 -1.22
N LYS A 118 -14.50 17.96 -2.40
CA LYS A 118 -15.11 16.83 -3.12
C LYS A 118 -14.95 15.51 -2.37
N ILE A 119 -13.75 15.20 -1.89
CA ILE A 119 -13.50 13.98 -1.11
C ILE A 119 -14.37 13.96 0.15
N LEU A 120 -14.40 15.08 0.90
CA LEU A 120 -15.14 15.18 2.15
C LEU A 120 -16.66 15.06 1.95
N VAL A 121 -17.21 15.82 0.99
CA VAL A 121 -18.65 15.78 0.69
C VAL A 121 -19.05 14.41 0.13
N SER A 122 -18.24 13.82 -0.74
CA SER A 122 -18.53 12.50 -1.32
C SER A 122 -18.50 11.40 -0.25
N SER A 123 -17.51 11.43 0.65
CA SER A 123 -17.42 10.48 1.76
C SER A 123 -18.60 10.61 2.73
N PHE A 124 -19.00 11.85 3.06
CA PHE A 124 -20.16 12.11 3.90
C PHE A 124 -21.47 11.64 3.24
N HIS A 125 -21.65 11.93 1.94
CA HIS A 125 -22.83 11.47 1.20
C HIS A 125 -22.95 9.94 1.20
N LEU A 126 -21.83 9.23 0.97
CA LEU A 126 -21.82 7.76 1.03
C LEU A 126 -22.21 7.22 2.42
N SER A 127 -21.89 7.95 3.50
CA SER A 127 -22.30 7.54 4.85
C SER A 127 -23.81 7.65 5.11
N LEU A 128 -24.52 8.41 4.30
CA LEU A 128 -25.97 8.58 4.36
C LEU A 128 -26.72 7.73 3.31
N GLU A 129 -26.13 7.58 2.13
CA GLU A 129 -26.66 6.81 1.00
C GLU A 129 -25.62 5.80 0.51
N PRO A 130 -25.70 4.53 0.94
CA PRO A 130 -24.70 3.50 0.62
C PRO A 130 -24.51 3.22 -0.87
N GLU A 131 -25.51 3.50 -1.71
CA GLU A 131 -25.43 3.32 -3.17
C GLU A 131 -24.83 4.54 -3.90
N ALA A 132 -24.50 5.62 -3.18
CA ALA A 132 -23.95 6.82 -3.77
C ALA A 132 -22.57 6.57 -4.40
N TYR A 133 -22.31 7.20 -5.54
CA TYR A 133 -21.00 7.15 -6.16
C TYR A 133 -19.95 7.91 -5.33
N ARG A 134 -18.89 7.20 -4.93
CA ARG A 134 -17.74 7.81 -4.23
C ARG A 134 -16.73 8.38 -5.21
N ILE A 135 -16.33 9.62 -4.98
CA ILE A 135 -15.17 10.24 -5.63
C ILE A 135 -13.98 10.06 -4.71
N ASP A 136 -13.15 9.05 -5.01
CA ASP A 136 -11.80 8.97 -4.47
C ASP A 136 -10.83 9.68 -5.40
N GLN A 137 -9.82 10.30 -4.80
CA GLN A 137 -8.77 10.99 -5.52
C GLN A 137 -7.45 10.56 -4.90
N ASP A 138 -6.51 10.16 -5.75
CA ASP A 138 -5.12 10.01 -5.36
C ASP A 138 -4.46 11.39 -5.32
N GLY A 139 -3.52 11.55 -4.41
CA GLY A 139 -2.64 12.70 -4.35
C GLY A 139 -1.20 12.27 -4.21
N ASN A 140 -0.29 13.18 -4.57
CA ASN A 140 1.13 13.00 -4.27
C ASN A 140 1.70 14.24 -3.58
N VAL A 141 2.73 14.00 -2.80
CA VAL A 141 3.62 15.03 -2.27
C VAL A 141 5.01 14.79 -2.84
N THR A 142 5.68 15.87 -3.25
CA THR A 142 7.07 15.81 -3.75
C THR A 142 8.09 16.11 -2.66
N GLU A 143 7.62 16.51 -1.48
CA GLU A 143 8.45 16.78 -0.31
C GLU A 143 8.48 15.56 0.62
N SER A 144 9.58 15.41 1.35
CA SER A 144 9.68 14.38 2.39
C SER A 144 8.71 14.66 3.53
N VAL A 145 8.02 13.61 3.99
CA VAL A 145 7.22 13.66 5.22
C VAL A 145 8.15 13.41 6.40
N SER A 146 8.08 14.25 7.43
CA SER A 146 8.91 14.09 8.62
C SER A 146 8.50 12.82 9.39
N PRO A 147 9.45 12.07 9.99
CA PRO A 147 9.10 10.92 10.82
C PRO A 147 8.10 11.22 11.95
N GLU A 148 8.11 12.43 12.50
CA GLU A 148 7.15 12.86 13.54
C GLU A 148 5.71 13.02 13.02
N ASP A 149 5.53 13.20 11.72
CA ASP A 149 4.23 13.27 11.07
C ASP A 149 3.71 11.88 10.66
N LEU A 150 4.49 10.81 10.88
CA LEU A 150 4.13 9.43 10.58
C LEU A 150 3.61 8.73 11.84
N ILE A 151 2.40 8.18 11.76
CA ILE A 151 1.80 7.37 12.81
C ILE A 151 1.59 5.96 12.25
N VAL A 152 2.20 4.97 12.89
CA VAL A 152 2.01 3.55 12.55
C VAL A 152 1.11 2.92 13.60
N GLU A 153 0.02 2.29 13.15
CA GLU A 153 -0.94 1.60 13.99
C GLU A 153 -1.06 0.15 13.55
N SER A 154 -0.97 -0.80 14.50
CA SER A 154 -1.36 -2.17 14.27
C SER A 154 -2.87 -2.26 14.15
N VAL A 155 -3.36 -3.01 13.17
CA VAL A 155 -4.81 -3.21 12.97
C VAL A 155 -5.17 -4.61 13.44
N HIS A 156 -5.85 -4.72 14.58
CA HIS A 156 -6.35 -5.98 15.11
C HIS A 156 -7.75 -6.28 14.61
#